data_AF-A0AAD1HH69-F1
#
_entry.id   AF-A0AAD1HH69-F1
#
_cell.length_a   1.000
_cell.length_b   1.000
_cell.length_c   1.000
_cell.angle_alpha   90.00
_cell.angle_beta   90.00
_cell.angle_gamma   90.00
#
_symmetry.space_group_name_H-M   'P 1'
#
loop_
_entity.id
_entity.type
_entity.pdbx_description
1 polymer ?
#
loop_
_entity_poly.entity_id
_entity_poly.type
_entity_poly.pdbx_seq_one_letter_code
_entity_poly.pdbx_strand_id
1 'polypeptide(L)'
;MTIAVIAVIGVFFAGMGAYALVAPAAIIRPFGITLGGAAARSEVRGVYGGFGLAIAGVLAYAAVVGGDVGRGIPIAAAALFATSV
;
A
#
# COMPACT_ATOMS: atom_id res chain seq x y z
N MET A 1 7.07 10.87 -18.39
CA MET A 1 7.93 10.09 -17.46
C MET A 1 7.28 9.90 -16.09
N THR A 2 6.77 10.95 -15.43
CA THR A 2 6.16 10.89 -14.08
C THR A 2 4.96 9.93 -13.95
N ILE A 3 4.03 9.91 -14.91
CA ILE A 3 2.85 9.03 -14.86
C ILE A 3 3.24 7.55 -14.87
N ALA A 4 4.23 7.15 -15.69
CA ALA A 4 4.68 5.77 -15.75
C ALA A 4 5.25 5.29 -14.40
N VAL A 5 6.02 6.15 -13.72
CA VAL A 5 6.56 5.86 -12.38
C VAL A 5 5.44 5.73 -11.35
N ILE A 6 4.48 6.66 -11.35
CA ILE A 6 3.31 6.60 -10.45
C ILE A 6 2.51 5.32 -10.68
N ALA A 7 2.30 4.93 -11.94
CA ALA A 7 1.57 3.71 -12.31
C ALA A 7 2.29 2.44 -11.84
N VAL A 8 3.60 2.33 -12.06
CA VAL A 8 4.39 1.17 -11.62
C VAL A 8 4.35 1.03 -10.10
N ILE A 9 4.59 2.13 -9.38
CA ILE A 9 4.53 2.14 -7.91
C ILE A 9 3.11 1.80 -7.42
N GLY A 10 2.08 2.39 -8.03
CA GLY A 10 0.69 2.11 -7.71
C GLY A 10 0.32 0.64 -7.88
N VAL A 11 0.74 0.01 -8.98
CA VAL A 11 0.51 -1.42 -9.22
C VAL A 11 1.24 -2.28 -8.19
N PHE A 12 2.46 -1.91 -7.80
CA PHE A 12 3.20 -2.64 -6.75
C PHE A 12 2.47 -2.59 -5.41
N PHE A 13 2.00 -1.42 -4.98
CA PHE A 13 1.21 -1.26 -3.76
C PHE A 13 -0.14 -1.99 -3.84
N ALA A 14 -0.81 -1.97 -4.99
CA ALA A 14 -2.04 -2.70 -5.21
C ALA A 14 -1.83 -4.21 -5.08
N GLY A 15 -0.77 -4.74 -5.71
CA GLY A 15 -0.41 -6.15 -5.64
C GLY A 15 -0.09 -6.61 -4.22
N MET A 16 0.74 -5.84 -3.50
CA MET A 16 1.09 -6.13 -2.11
C MET A 16 -0.15 -6.07 -1.19
N GLY A 17 -0.97 -5.02 -1.31
CA GLY A 17 -2.19 -4.86 -0.54
C GLY A 17 -3.21 -5.97 -0.79
N ALA A 18 -3.44 -6.32 -2.06
CA ALA A 18 -4.31 -7.43 -2.43
C ALA A 18 -3.77 -8.78 -1.91
N TYR A 19 -2.46 -9.00 -1.98
CA TYR A 19 -1.84 -10.22 -1.45
C TYR A 19 -2.04 -10.34 0.07
N ALA A 20 -1.85 -9.25 0.81
CA ALA A 20 -2.09 -9.19 2.25
C ALA A 20 -3.57 -9.44 2.62
N LEU A 21 -4.50 -8.96 1.79
CA LEU A 21 -5.92 -9.22 1.95
C LEU A 21 -6.28 -10.69 1.75
N VAL A 22 -5.77 -11.31 0.68
CA VAL A 22 -6.10 -12.70 0.33
C VAL A 22 -5.40 -13.67 1.29
N ALA A 23 -4.11 -13.48 1.56
CA ALA A 23 -3.26 -14.41 2.28
C ALA A 23 -2.55 -13.78 3.51
N PRO A 24 -3.30 -13.36 4.55
CA PRO A 24 -2.73 -12.68 5.72
C PRO A 24 -1.71 -13.54 6.49
N ALA A 25 -1.92 -14.86 6.53
CA ALA A 25 -1.00 -15.79 7.18
C ALA A 25 0.37 -15.88 6.50
N ALA A 26 0.44 -15.65 5.19
CA ALA A 26 1.71 -15.69 4.45
C ALA A 26 2.58 -14.47 4.75
N ILE A 27 1.96 -13.30 4.98
CA ILE A 27 2.67 -12.07 5.34
C ILE A 27 3.23 -12.10 6.75
N ILE A 28 2.57 -12.79 7.69
CA ILE A 28 3.03 -12.83 9.08
C ILE A 28 4.05 -13.94 9.34
N ARG A 29 4.05 -14.96 8.49
CA ARG A 29 4.96 -16.11 8.58
C ARG A 29 6.46 -15.75 8.75
N PRO A 30 7.01 -14.73 8.06
CA PRO A 30 8.40 -14.29 8.23
C PRO A 30 8.72 -13.78 9.65
N PHE A 31 7.72 -13.31 10.40
CA PHE A 31 7.89 -12.80 11.77
C PHE A 31 7.85 -13.92 12.83
N GLY A 32 7.69 -15.19 12.41
CA GLY A 32 7.65 -16.33 13.33
C GLY A 32 6.38 -16.41 14.18
N ILE A 33 5.35 -15.61 13.85
CA ILE A 33 4.10 -15.54 14.63
C ILE A 33 3.02 -16.36 13.91
N THR A 34 2.35 -17.25 14.64
CA THR A 34 1.16 -17.94 14.14
C THR A 34 -0.09 -17.10 14.41
N LEU A 35 -0.84 -16.77 13.35
CA LEU A 35 -2.17 -16.14 13.45
C LEU A 35 -3.16 -17.12 14.07
N GLY A 36 -3.36 -17.03 15.39
CA GLY A 36 -4.26 -17.94 16.11
C GLY A 36 -5.75 -17.65 15.88
N GLY A 37 -6.15 -16.38 15.75
CA GLY A 37 -7.57 -15.96 15.79
C GLY A 37 -8.08 -15.24 14.53
N ALA A 38 -9.41 -15.22 14.35
CA ALA A 38 -10.07 -14.48 13.27
C ALA A 38 -9.84 -12.97 13.36
N ALA A 39 -9.79 -12.40 14.57
CA ALA A 39 -9.51 -10.99 14.80
C ALA A 39 -8.12 -10.58 14.26
N ALA A 40 -7.08 -11.35 14.57
CA ALA A 40 -5.72 -11.06 14.12
C ALA A 40 -5.58 -11.12 12.59
N ARG A 41 -6.32 -12.01 11.91
CA ARG A 41 -6.37 -12.02 10.43
C ARG A 41 -7.08 -10.79 9.87
N SER A 42 -8.14 -10.32 10.53
CA SER A 42 -8.86 -9.11 10.12
C SER A 42 -8.02 -7.85 10.31
N GLU A 43 -7.28 -7.73 11.41
CA GLU A 43 -6.32 -6.63 11.61
C GLU A 43 -5.28 -6.60 10.51
N VAL A 44 -4.77 -7.76 10.11
CA VAL A 44 -3.71 -7.82 9.10
C VAL A 44 -4.20 -7.47 7.71
N ARG A 45 -5.39 -7.93 7.38
CA ARG A 45 -6.10 -7.54 6.16
C ARG A 45 -6.40 -6.04 6.15
N GLY A 46 -6.90 -5.50 7.26
CA GLY A 46 -7.26 -4.08 7.37
C GLY A 46 -6.05 -3.15 7.30
N VAL A 47 -5.02 -3.43 8.09
CA VAL A 47 -3.85 -2.56 8.24
C VAL A 47 -2.84 -2.80 7.13
N TYR A 48 -2.31 -4.02 6.98
CA TYR A 48 -1.27 -4.29 5.98
C TYR A 48 -1.83 -4.36 4.56
N GLY A 49 -3.02 -4.95 4.40
CA GLY A 49 -3.67 -5.02 3.08
C GLY A 49 -4.36 -3.74 2.66
N GLY A 50 -5.20 -3.19 3.53
CA GLY A 50 -5.94 -1.96 3.27
C GLY A 50 -5.03 -0.76 3.01
N PHE A 51 -3.89 -0.65 3.73
CA PHE A 51 -2.92 0.42 3.49
C PHE A 51 -2.36 0.40 2.07
N GLY A 52 -1.92 -0.78 1.58
CA GLY A 52 -1.39 -0.91 0.22
C GLY A 52 -2.42 -0.51 -0.85
N LEU A 53 -3.67 -0.93 -0.68
CA LEU A 53 -4.75 -0.51 -1.58
C LEU A 53 -5.06 0.99 -1.51
N ALA A 54 -5.04 1.58 -0.31
CA ALA A 54 -5.29 3.01 -0.12
C ALA A 54 -4.21 3.86 -0.82
N ILE A 55 -2.93 3.50 -0.67
CA ILE A 55 -1.82 4.17 -1.36
C ILE A 55 -1.95 4.02 -2.87
N ALA A 56 -2.30 2.82 -3.36
CA ALA A 56 -2.54 2.61 -4.79
C ALA A 56 -3.66 3.50 -5.34
N GLY A 57 -4.78 3.64 -4.61
CA GLY A 57 -5.90 4.50 -5.00
C GLY A 57 -5.52 5.98 -5.04
N VAL A 58 -4.77 6.45 -4.04
CA VAL A 58 -4.30 7.85 -3.97
C VAL A 58 -3.29 8.17 -5.09
N LEU A 59 -2.40 7.23 -5.43
CA LEU A 59 -1.49 7.37 -6.57
C LEU A 59 -2.23 7.37 -7.91
N ALA A 60 -3.25 6.53 -8.06
CA ALA A 60 -4.11 6.56 -9.25
C ALA A 60 -4.84 7.90 -9.37
N TYR A 61 -5.36 8.44 -8.26
CA TYR A 61 -5.97 9.77 -8.23
C TYR A 61 -4.97 10.87 -8.61
N ALA A 62 -3.73 10.82 -8.10
CA ALA A 62 -2.67 11.75 -8.46
C ALA A 62 -2.37 11.76 -9.97
N ALA A 63 -2.40 10.59 -10.61
CA ALA A 63 -2.20 10.44 -12.05
C ALA A 63 -3.32 11.07 -12.88
N VAL A 64 -4.55 11.11 -12.36
CA VAL A 64 -5.73 11.67 -13.05
C VAL A 64 -5.86 13.19 -12.83
N VAL A 65 -5.73 13.66 -11.59
CA VAL A 65 -5.96 15.07 -11.25
C VAL A 65 -4.89 16.01 -11.82
N GLY A 66 -3.64 15.54 -11.91
CA GLY A 66 -2.52 16.34 -12.41
C GLY A 66 -2.28 17.62 -11.59
N GLY A 67 -1.58 18.59 -12.20
CA GLY A 67 -1.30 19.89 -11.58
C GLY A 67 -0.49 19.78 -10.28
N ASP A 68 -0.66 20.74 -9.37
CA ASP A 68 0.09 20.79 -8.12
C ASP A 68 -0.38 19.73 -7.11
N VAL A 69 -1.68 19.43 -7.10
CA VAL A 69 -2.25 18.36 -6.27
C VAL A 69 -1.67 16.99 -6.66
N GLY A 70 -1.60 16.70 -7.97
CA GLY A 70 -1.03 15.45 -8.48
C GLY A 70 0.47 15.30 -8.24
N ARG A 71 1.22 16.41 -8.06
CA ARG A 71 2.64 16.39 -7.66
C ARG A 71 2.82 16.27 -6.14
N GLY A 72 1.98 16.93 -5.36
CA GLY A 72 2.05 16.92 -3.90
C GLY A 72 1.85 15.53 -3.31
N ILE A 73 0.95 14.73 -3.90
CA ILE A 73 0.65 13.37 -3.45
C ILE A 73 1.89 12.45 -3.43
N PRO A 74 2.60 12.20 -4.55
CA PRO A 74 3.77 11.34 -4.54
C PRO A 74 4.92 11.91 -3.70
N ILE A 75 5.03 13.24 -3.56
CA ILE A 75 6.02 13.87 -2.66
C ILE A 75 5.71 13.55 -1.20
N ALA A 76 4.45 13.71 -0.78
CA ALA A 76 4.02 13.38 0.58
C ALA A 76 4.18 11.89 0.88
N ALA A 77 3.81 11.02 -0.07
CA ALA A 77 4.03 9.59 0.06
C ALA A 77 5.52 9.25 0.20
N ALA A 78 6.38 9.83 -0.64
CA ALA A 78 7.82 9.61 -0.55
C ALA A 78 8.41 10.07 0.81
N ALA A 79 7.96 11.23 1.32
CA ALA A 79 8.37 11.72 2.63
C ALA A 79 7.97 10.77 3.77
N LEU A 80 6.73 10.28 3.76
CA LEU A 80 6.24 9.31 4.74
C LEU A 80 7.15 8.05 4.75
N PHE A 81 7.38 7.46 3.58
CA PHE A 81 8.19 6.24 3.47
C PHE A 81 9.67 6.45 3.78
N ALA A 82 10.23 7.62 3.47
CA ALA A 82 11.62 7.95 3.84
C ALA A 82 11.84 8.00 5.36
N THR A 83 10.78 8.24 6.13
CA THR A 83 10.81 8.31 7.60
C THR A 83 10.35 7.01 8.29
N SER A 84 9.97 5.99 7.52
CA SER A 84 9.56 4.69 8.04
C SER A 84 10.81 3.87 8.36
N VAL A 85 11.36 4.01 9.57
CA VAL A 85 12.55 3.29 10.06
C VAL A 85 12.14 2.07 10.86
#